data_AF-A0ABC8XV45-F1
#
_entry.id   AF-A0ABC8XV45-F1
#
_cell.length_a   1.000
_cell.length_b   1.000
_cell.length_c   1.000
_cell.angle_alpha   90.00
_cell.angle_beta   90.00
_cell.angle_gamma   90.00
#
_symmetry.space_group_name_H-M   'P 1'
#
loop_
_entity.id
_entity.type
_entity.pdbx_description
1 polymer ?
#
loop_
_entity_poly.entity_id
_entity_poly.type
_entity_poly.pdbx_seq_one_letter_code
_entity_poly.pdbx_strand_id
1 'polypeptide(L)'
;MLRAGCCSSSNLKVTRCQRIPGHKAQSRARAVKVQSSLVDWKKKPLMRDMSNAVKSISSNLLQLLVDSAYRFSEQPVMNEGNFQPVSEIGEAVSLKDIEGNVPEDFPEADGQRLLHKVDLKFEEGKFIHDIGVTTKYTIIMDYPLRFGISRTFLQKPIFENDMNGKSRIGVMPRFGNVESIRWFDVENHCSFHLFNCFEDKNEVVVRGCRTLGSVIPGPPHNVDKSNWYGRVFFPPDKNSEDFDPSLDGILFSRPYEWRLNLESGIASEGYITSDDVAMDFPVINENFTGTRNKYGYTQVVDSVETSITVCIFDAGLFKYKMIAKLHFDIPDKENKFISVEYHALQEKQFCSGVQFVAKRNGRDEDDGWVITYLPDSMPIN
;
A
#
# COMPACT_ATOMS: atom_id res chain seq x y z
N MET A 1 -7.43 -31.53 -4.07
CA MET A 1 -7.97 -32.53 -5.05
C MET A 1 -8.73 -33.64 -4.32
N LEU A 2 -9.64 -34.38 -4.97
CA LEU A 2 -10.45 -35.49 -4.41
C LEU A 2 -10.19 -36.83 -5.11
N ARG A 3 -9.96 -37.92 -4.33
CA ARG A 3 -10.73 -39.19 -4.42
C ARG A 3 -10.52 -40.11 -3.19
N ALA A 4 -11.64 -40.38 -2.50
CA ALA A 4 -12.06 -41.53 -1.69
C ALA A 4 -11.06 -42.39 -0.88
N GLY A 5 -11.26 -42.42 0.44
CA GLY A 5 -10.78 -43.48 1.35
C GLY A 5 -11.32 -43.27 2.77
N CYS A 6 -11.96 -44.30 3.34
CA CYS A 6 -12.80 -44.26 4.55
C CYS A 6 -12.03 -44.35 5.89
N CYS A 7 -12.77 -44.05 6.98
CA CYS A 7 -12.54 -44.37 8.41
C CYS A 7 -11.54 -43.49 9.18
N SER A 8 -11.72 -43.12 10.45
CA SER A 8 -12.83 -43.22 11.42
C SER A 8 -12.44 -42.38 12.66
N SER A 9 -13.44 -41.75 13.28
CA SER A 9 -13.52 -41.19 14.64
C SER A 9 -12.40 -41.45 15.67
N SER A 10 -12.03 -40.42 16.45
CA SER A 10 -12.40 -40.36 17.89
C SER A 10 -11.96 -39.08 18.61
N ASN A 11 -12.95 -38.47 19.29
CA ASN A 11 -12.94 -37.80 20.60
C ASN A 11 -12.31 -36.40 20.80
N LEU A 12 -13.23 -35.43 20.88
CA LEU A 12 -13.11 -34.15 21.59
C LEU A 12 -12.80 -34.31 23.09
N LYS A 13 -12.00 -33.39 23.64
CA LYS A 13 -12.15 -32.88 25.00
C LYS A 13 -12.18 -31.35 24.98
N VAL A 14 -13.34 -30.79 25.29
CA VAL A 14 -13.59 -29.36 25.50
C VAL A 14 -13.19 -29.00 26.92
N THR A 15 -12.35 -27.98 27.10
CA THR A 15 -12.18 -27.33 28.41
C THR A 15 -12.53 -25.85 28.27
N ARG A 16 -13.62 -25.47 28.92
CA ARG A 16 -14.23 -24.13 28.94
C ARG A 16 -13.56 -23.31 30.04
N CYS A 17 -13.07 -22.10 29.76
CA CYS A 17 -12.57 -21.20 30.80
C CYS A 17 -13.54 -20.02 31.05
N GLN A 18 -13.80 -19.76 32.33
CA GLN A 18 -14.80 -18.84 32.87
C GLN A 18 -14.31 -17.38 32.93
N ARG A 19 -15.29 -16.46 32.91
CA ARG A 19 -15.15 -15.01 33.06
C ARG A 19 -14.86 -14.64 34.53
N ILE A 20 -13.86 -13.80 34.78
CA ILE A 20 -13.69 -13.10 36.07
C ILE A 20 -14.09 -11.63 35.89
N PRO A 21 -15.05 -11.09 36.66
CA PRO A 21 -15.47 -9.70 36.55
C PRO A 21 -14.71 -8.77 37.50
N GLY A 22 -14.38 -7.57 37.00
CA GLY A 22 -14.25 -6.37 37.83
C GLY A 22 -12.88 -5.71 37.84
N HIS A 23 -12.77 -4.54 37.20
CA HIS A 23 -12.34 -3.31 37.88
C HIS A 23 -12.73 -2.10 37.01
N LYS A 24 -13.64 -1.27 37.52
CA LYS A 24 -13.98 0.03 36.95
C LYS A 24 -12.86 1.02 37.30
N ALA A 25 -12.27 1.67 36.31
CA ALA A 25 -11.53 2.91 36.52
C ALA A 25 -12.36 4.09 35.97
N GLN A 26 -12.82 4.92 36.90
CA GLN A 26 -13.40 6.23 36.63
C GLN A 26 -12.30 7.18 36.15
N SER A 27 -12.49 7.87 35.03
CA SER A 27 -11.77 9.13 34.77
C SER A 27 -12.75 10.30 34.78
N ARG A 28 -12.47 11.26 35.68
CA ARG A 28 -13.22 12.49 35.88
C ARG A 28 -13.00 13.41 34.67
N ALA A 29 -14.07 13.77 33.98
CA ALA A 29 -14.06 14.91 33.07
C ALA A 29 -13.85 16.21 33.88
N ARG A 30 -12.82 17.00 33.52
CA ARG A 30 -12.73 18.41 33.89
C ARG A 30 -13.03 19.23 32.64
N ALA A 31 -14.24 19.77 32.58
CA ALA A 31 -14.58 20.81 31.62
C ALA A 31 -13.91 22.13 32.04
N VAL A 32 -13.03 22.67 31.19
CA VAL A 32 -12.55 24.05 31.33
C VAL A 32 -13.38 24.89 30.36
N LYS A 33 -14.26 25.72 30.94
CA LYS A 33 -15.01 26.74 30.22
C LYS A 33 -14.09 27.95 30.05
N VAL A 34 -13.70 28.29 28.82
CA VAL A 34 -12.96 29.53 28.53
C VAL A 34 -13.95 30.57 28.02
N GLN A 35 -14.16 31.62 28.81
CA GLN A 35 -14.87 32.83 28.42
C GLN A 35 -14.01 33.64 27.44
N SER A 36 -14.64 34.18 26.40
CA SER A 36 -14.03 35.10 25.45
C SER A 36 -13.89 36.50 26.05
N SER A 37 -12.70 37.08 25.97
CA SER A 37 -12.51 38.54 26.03
C SER A 37 -11.54 38.96 24.93
N LEU A 38 -12.04 39.75 23.99
CA LEU A 38 -11.28 40.44 22.96
C LEU A 38 -10.38 41.51 23.59
N VAL A 39 -9.06 41.42 23.43
CA VAL A 39 -8.16 42.58 23.46
C VAL A 39 -7.00 42.34 22.48
N ASP A 40 -6.76 43.35 21.64
CA ASP A 40 -5.71 43.49 20.64
C ASP A 40 -4.29 43.16 21.16
N TRP A 41 -3.53 42.31 20.45
CA TRP A 41 -2.08 42.19 20.67
C TRP A 41 -1.31 41.98 19.37
N LYS A 42 -0.27 42.81 19.20
CA LYS A 42 0.56 42.95 18.00
C LYS A 42 1.16 41.62 17.53
N LYS A 43 0.82 41.23 16.29
CA LYS A 43 1.38 40.10 15.55
C LYS A 43 2.81 40.40 15.09
N LYS A 44 3.80 39.60 15.53
CA LYS A 44 4.92 39.12 14.70
C LYS A 44 5.91 38.14 15.39
N PRO A 45 6.11 38.11 16.73
CA PRO A 45 6.93 37.05 17.34
C PRO A 45 6.16 35.75 17.61
N LEU A 46 4.85 35.85 17.94
CA LEU A 46 4.04 34.71 18.40
C LEU A 46 3.82 33.61 17.34
N MET A 47 3.80 33.94 16.04
CA MET A 47 3.58 32.93 14.99
C MET A 47 4.75 31.96 14.81
N ARG A 48 5.98 32.38 15.14
CA ARG A 48 7.16 31.51 15.02
C ARG A 48 7.22 30.52 16.17
N ASP A 49 6.92 30.98 17.38
CA ASP A 49 6.86 30.13 18.58
C ASP A 49 5.63 29.20 18.54
N MET A 50 4.49 29.68 18.03
CA MET A 50 3.34 28.82 17.73
C MET A 50 3.65 27.84 16.60
N SER A 51 4.38 28.22 15.54
CA SER A 51 4.76 27.29 14.47
C SER A 51 5.72 26.22 14.97
N ASN A 52 6.69 26.57 15.81
CA ASN A 52 7.62 25.62 16.41
C ASN A 52 6.93 24.72 17.44
N ALA A 53 6.02 25.27 18.25
CA ALA A 53 5.21 24.49 19.18
C ALA A 53 4.20 23.59 18.45
N VAL A 54 3.57 24.05 17.36
CA VAL A 54 2.68 23.23 16.52
C VAL A 54 3.46 22.15 15.79
N LYS A 55 4.67 22.45 15.31
CA LYS A 55 5.57 21.45 14.73
C LYS A 55 5.99 20.42 15.77
N SER A 56 6.36 20.83 16.98
CA SER A 56 6.75 19.89 18.05
C SER A 56 5.56 19.09 18.59
N ILE A 57 4.38 19.69 18.68
CA ILE A 57 3.13 19.00 19.03
C ILE A 57 2.76 18.03 17.92
N SER A 58 2.88 18.40 16.64
CA SER A 58 2.60 17.51 15.52
C SER A 58 3.62 16.38 15.41
N SER A 59 4.91 16.62 15.70
CA SER A 59 5.93 15.57 15.71
C SER A 59 5.73 14.66 16.90
N ASN A 60 5.41 15.19 18.07
CA ASN A 60 5.13 14.39 19.26
C ASN A 60 3.82 13.61 19.11
N LEU A 61 2.83 14.18 18.45
CA LEU A 61 1.55 13.51 18.21
C LEU A 61 1.67 12.49 17.07
N LEU A 62 2.47 12.75 16.03
CA LEU A 62 2.86 11.76 15.02
C LEU A 62 3.69 10.65 15.65
N GLN A 63 4.64 10.98 16.53
CA GLN A 63 5.42 10.01 17.28
C GLN A 63 4.51 9.20 18.21
N LEU A 64 3.56 9.84 18.92
CA LEU A 64 2.56 9.14 19.72
C LEU A 64 1.61 8.31 18.86
N LEU A 65 1.29 8.71 17.63
CA LEU A 65 0.45 7.95 16.70
C LEU A 65 1.25 6.78 16.13
N VAL A 66 2.53 6.96 15.82
CA VAL A 66 3.47 5.88 15.47
C VAL A 66 3.64 4.93 16.65
N ASP A 67 3.92 5.41 17.86
CA ASP A 67 4.12 4.59 19.06
C ASP A 67 2.79 3.94 19.56
N SER A 68 1.64 4.55 19.24
CA SER A 68 0.29 4.02 19.55
C SER A 68 -0.20 3.03 18.50
N ALA A 69 0.08 3.27 17.21
CA ALA A 69 -0.29 2.37 16.12
C ALA A 69 0.73 1.22 15.99
N TYR A 70 1.98 1.47 16.37
CA TYR A 70 3.11 0.55 16.38
C TYR A 70 3.74 0.53 17.78
N ARG A 71 3.24 -0.36 18.64
CA ARG A 71 4.01 -0.77 19.82
C ARG A 71 5.05 -1.79 19.35
N PHE A 72 6.32 -1.42 19.35
CA PHE A 72 7.39 -2.41 19.35
C PHE A 72 7.41 -3.09 20.72
N SER A 73 6.61 -4.13 20.85
CA SER A 73 6.76 -5.14 21.89
C SER A 73 7.33 -6.38 21.23
N GLU A 74 8.41 -6.93 21.78
CA GLU A 74 8.65 -8.37 21.65
C GLU A 74 7.44 -9.06 22.31
N GLN A 75 6.43 -9.35 21.51
CA GLN A 75 5.35 -10.20 21.97
C GLN A 75 5.88 -11.63 21.90
N PRO A 76 5.77 -12.42 22.98
CA PRO A 76 5.76 -13.86 22.80
C PRO A 76 4.53 -14.14 21.94
N VAL A 77 4.76 -14.47 20.68
CA VAL A 77 3.72 -14.72 19.69
C VAL A 77 2.92 -15.93 20.17
N MET A 78 1.75 -15.68 20.74
CA MET A 78 0.69 -16.66 20.89
C MET A 78 -0.24 -16.48 19.70
N ASN A 79 0.12 -17.11 18.58
CA ASN A 79 -0.80 -17.44 17.51
C ASN A 79 -0.70 -18.94 17.26
N GLU A 80 -1.74 -19.67 17.65
CA GLU A 80 -1.96 -21.03 17.18
C GLU A 80 -2.35 -20.96 15.69
N GLY A 81 -1.44 -21.42 14.81
CA GLY A 81 -1.77 -22.00 13.51
C GLY A 81 -1.25 -21.29 12.24
N ASN A 82 -0.41 -22.02 11.48
CA ASN A 82 -0.04 -21.91 10.04
C ASN A 82 1.24 -21.05 9.74
N PHE A 83 2.20 -21.28 8.79
CA PHE A 83 2.35 -22.00 7.49
C PHE A 83 3.85 -22.23 7.06
N GLN A 84 4.09 -22.94 5.92
CA GLN A 84 5.30 -23.33 5.09
C GLN A 84 5.72 -24.84 4.68
N PRO A 85 6.44 -25.13 3.57
CA PRO A 85 6.59 -24.42 2.30
C PRO A 85 6.60 -25.33 1.02
N VAL A 86 6.45 -24.69 -0.16
CA VAL A 86 6.93 -24.99 -1.55
C VAL A 86 6.80 -26.37 -2.29
N SER A 87 6.65 -26.21 -3.63
CA SER A 87 6.46 -27.15 -4.76
C SER A 87 5.14 -27.92 -4.73
N GLU A 88 4.14 -27.56 -5.56
CA GLU A 88 2.72 -28.00 -5.45
C GLU A 88 2.56 -29.39 -4.79
N ILE A 89 2.33 -29.38 -3.49
CA ILE A 89 2.27 -30.57 -2.66
C ILE A 89 0.83 -31.04 -2.73
N GLY A 90 0.60 -32.27 -3.19
CA GLY A 90 -0.76 -32.84 -3.37
C GLY A 90 -1.61 -32.92 -2.09
N GLU A 91 -1.06 -32.61 -0.91
CA GLU A 91 -1.75 -32.53 0.39
C GLU A 91 -1.23 -31.35 1.24
N ALA A 92 -2.10 -30.80 2.10
CA ALA A 92 -1.82 -29.64 2.95
C ALA A 92 -0.74 -29.94 4.01
N VAL A 93 0.19 -28.99 4.21
CA VAL A 93 1.27 -29.09 5.21
C VAL A 93 1.06 -28.04 6.31
N SER A 94 1.06 -28.48 7.56
CA SER A 94 0.88 -27.66 8.77
C SER A 94 2.23 -27.23 9.34
N LEU A 95 2.34 -25.95 9.69
CA LEU A 95 3.58 -25.39 10.20
C LEU A 95 3.33 -24.63 11.46
N LYS A 96 4.31 -24.82 12.31
CA LYS A 96 4.25 -24.51 13.71
C LYS A 96 5.24 -23.42 14.08
N ASP A 97 6.39 -23.33 13.38
CA ASP A 97 7.44 -22.34 13.63
C ASP A 97 8.21 -21.98 12.34
N ILE A 98 8.62 -20.71 12.23
CA ILE A 98 9.52 -20.20 11.18
C ILE A 98 10.83 -19.82 11.90
N GLU A 99 11.88 -20.64 11.74
CA GLU A 99 13.23 -20.35 12.23
C GLU A 99 14.17 -20.11 11.04
N GLY A 100 15.00 -19.08 11.13
CA GLY A 100 15.99 -18.74 10.10
C GLY A 100 17.26 -18.16 10.73
N ASN A 101 18.41 -18.51 10.17
CA ASN A 101 19.70 -17.94 10.57
C ASN A 101 20.06 -16.79 9.63
N VAL A 102 20.50 -15.66 10.19
CA VAL A 102 21.11 -14.58 9.41
C VAL A 102 22.42 -15.11 8.80
N PRO A 103 22.61 -15.03 7.48
CA PRO A 103 23.86 -15.48 6.84
C PRO A 103 25.09 -14.75 7.38
N GLU A 104 26.24 -15.43 7.48
CA GLU A 104 27.50 -14.82 7.96
C GLU A 104 27.99 -13.66 7.07
N ASP A 105 27.55 -13.63 5.80
CA ASP A 105 27.85 -12.58 4.81
C ASP A 105 26.75 -11.50 4.73
N PHE A 106 25.77 -11.53 5.63
CA PHE A 106 24.77 -10.47 5.70
C PHE A 106 25.50 -9.15 6.03
N PRO A 107 25.42 -8.12 5.17
CA PRO A 107 26.19 -6.90 5.36
C PRO A 107 25.86 -6.30 6.73
N GLU A 108 26.89 -5.81 7.45
CA GLU A 108 26.73 -5.02 8.68
C GLU A 108 26.02 -3.69 8.35
N ALA A 109 24.71 -3.77 8.13
CA ALA A 109 23.80 -2.67 8.35
C ALA A 109 23.36 -2.81 9.81
N ASP A 110 24.25 -2.43 10.74
CA ASP A 110 24.01 -2.49 12.18
C ASP A 110 22.78 -1.67 12.64
N GLY A 111 22.25 -0.82 11.76
CA GLY A 111 21.16 0.10 12.03
C GLY A 111 21.53 1.20 13.02
N GLN A 112 22.78 1.27 13.48
CA GLN A 112 23.24 2.17 14.53
C GLN A 112 23.57 3.56 13.99
N ARG A 113 23.98 3.65 12.71
CA ARG A 113 24.39 4.92 12.09
C ARG A 113 23.44 5.35 10.97
N LEU A 114 22.72 6.45 11.22
CA LEU A 114 21.99 7.17 10.18
C LEU A 114 22.98 7.80 9.18
N LEU A 115 23.03 7.27 7.96
CA LEU A 115 23.97 7.71 6.93
C LEU A 115 23.55 9.03 6.28
N HIS A 116 22.24 9.23 6.11
CA HIS A 116 21.70 10.35 5.35
C HIS A 116 20.25 10.63 5.74
N LYS A 117 19.91 11.91 5.83
CA LYS A 117 18.55 12.39 6.12
C LYS A 117 18.33 13.71 5.42
N VAL A 118 17.19 13.81 4.75
CA VAL A 118 16.75 15.04 4.09
C VAL A 118 15.36 15.38 4.60
N ASP A 119 15.13 16.65 4.89
CA ASP A 119 13.79 17.20 5.10
C ASP A 119 13.32 17.79 3.78
N LEU A 120 12.26 17.22 3.21
CA LEU A 120 11.74 17.57 1.87
C LEU A 120 10.98 18.91 1.82
N LYS A 121 10.76 19.55 2.98
CA LYS A 121 10.16 20.90 3.07
C LYS A 121 8.79 21.05 2.37
N PHE A 122 7.96 20.01 2.36
CA PHE A 122 6.58 20.14 1.88
C PHE A 122 5.82 21.21 2.69
N GLU A 123 5.04 22.04 1.99
CA GLU A 123 4.26 23.12 2.61
C GLU A 123 3.11 22.59 3.48
N GLU A 124 2.47 21.52 3.03
CA GLU A 124 1.44 20.77 3.75
C GLU A 124 1.90 19.34 3.99
N GLY A 125 1.40 18.70 5.04
CA GLY A 125 1.66 17.28 5.28
C GLY A 125 1.08 16.43 4.15
N LYS A 126 1.91 15.52 3.64
CA LYS A 126 1.58 14.58 2.56
C LYS A 126 1.57 13.16 3.10
N PHE A 127 0.64 12.34 2.61
CA PHE A 127 0.68 10.91 2.81
C PHE A 127 1.29 10.25 1.58
N ILE A 128 2.60 10.01 1.66
CA ILE A 128 3.36 9.28 0.64
C ILE A 128 3.53 7.87 1.19
N HIS A 129 2.81 6.91 0.61
CA HIS A 129 2.78 5.53 1.12
C HIS A 129 4.06 4.78 0.76
N ASP A 130 4.51 4.94 -0.48
CA ASP A 130 5.66 4.23 -1.02
C ASP A 130 6.72 5.20 -1.56
N ILE A 131 7.95 4.70 -1.64
CA ILE A 131 9.11 5.44 -2.13
C ILE A 131 9.91 4.52 -3.04
N GLY A 132 10.32 5.04 -4.19
CA GLY A 132 11.16 4.28 -5.10
C GLY A 132 12.64 4.49 -4.81
N VAL A 133 13.45 3.52 -5.21
CA VAL A 133 14.92 3.63 -5.22
C VAL A 133 15.43 3.13 -6.55
N THR A 134 16.50 3.74 -7.05
CA THR A 134 17.31 3.23 -8.16
C THR A 134 18.76 3.12 -7.69
N THR A 135 19.68 2.67 -8.53
CA THR A 135 21.11 2.64 -8.17
C THR A 135 21.65 4.02 -7.75
N LYS A 136 21.17 5.09 -8.37
CA LYS A 136 21.65 6.47 -8.17
C LYS A 136 20.63 7.41 -7.51
N TYR A 137 19.34 7.11 -7.57
CA TYR A 137 18.29 8.04 -7.17
C TYR A 137 17.32 7.46 -6.14
N THR A 138 16.71 8.36 -5.37
CA THR A 138 15.53 8.14 -4.54
C THR A 138 14.36 8.83 -5.22
N ILE A 139 13.23 8.12 -5.32
CA ILE A 139 12.05 8.55 -6.08
C ILE A 139 10.92 8.88 -5.12
N ILE A 140 10.44 10.11 -5.16
CA ILE A 140 9.43 10.65 -4.24
C ILE A 140 8.10 10.80 -5.00
N MET A 141 7.09 10.08 -4.57
CA MET A 141 5.74 10.12 -5.17
C MET A 141 4.93 11.24 -4.51
N ASP A 142 4.91 12.44 -5.10
CA ASP A 142 4.15 13.60 -4.58
C ASP A 142 2.79 13.71 -5.27
N TYR A 143 1.85 12.89 -4.81
CA TYR A 143 0.44 13.00 -5.18
C TYR A 143 -0.38 13.75 -4.11
N PRO A 144 -1.54 14.34 -4.45
CA PRO A 144 -2.26 15.27 -3.58
C PRO A 144 -3.14 14.57 -2.51
N LEU A 145 -2.59 13.54 -1.85
CA LEU A 145 -3.16 12.98 -0.64
C LEU A 145 -2.58 13.70 0.59
N ARG A 146 -3.36 14.65 1.11
CA ARG A 146 -2.96 15.52 2.21
C ARG A 146 -3.27 14.85 3.54
N PHE A 147 -2.33 14.92 4.46
CA PHE A 147 -2.46 14.40 5.82
C PHE A 147 -1.95 15.43 6.84
N GLY A 148 -2.69 15.65 7.92
CA GLY A 148 -2.14 16.38 9.05
C GLY A 148 -3.17 16.83 10.06
N ILE A 149 -2.84 16.66 11.34
CA ILE A 149 -3.69 17.07 12.46
C ILE A 149 -3.86 18.59 12.49
N SER A 150 -2.84 19.34 12.04
CA SER A 150 -2.90 20.80 11.95
C SER A 150 -4.03 21.32 11.05
N ARG A 151 -4.49 20.50 10.10
CA ARG A 151 -5.60 20.80 9.20
C ARG A 151 -6.93 20.93 9.96
N THR A 152 -7.09 20.20 11.06
CA THR A 152 -8.30 20.29 11.89
C THR A 152 -8.46 21.65 12.58
N PHE A 153 -7.35 22.37 12.84
CA PHE A 153 -7.41 23.75 13.32
C PHE A 153 -7.98 24.73 12.28
N LEU A 154 -7.90 24.36 11.00
CA LEU A 154 -8.53 25.06 9.87
C LEU A 154 -9.89 24.45 9.51
N GLN A 155 -10.47 23.60 10.37
CA GLN A 155 -11.73 22.88 10.13
C GLN A 155 -11.72 22.02 8.86
N LYS A 156 -10.53 21.60 8.39
CA LYS A 156 -10.36 20.67 7.28
C LYS A 156 -10.22 19.22 7.79
N PRO A 157 -10.59 18.21 6.99
CA PRO A 157 -10.35 16.81 7.31
C PRO A 157 -8.86 16.51 7.55
N ILE A 158 -8.59 15.53 8.42
CA ILE A 158 -7.23 15.03 8.69
C ILE A 158 -6.61 14.45 7.42
N PHE A 159 -7.40 13.70 6.66
CA PHE A 159 -7.07 13.18 5.33
C PHE A 159 -7.95 13.84 4.28
N GLU A 160 -7.34 14.31 3.19
CA GLU A 160 -8.05 14.85 2.04
C GLU A 160 -7.32 14.40 0.77
N ASN A 161 -8.04 13.79 -0.15
CA ASN A 161 -7.53 13.54 -1.50
C ASN A 161 -8.03 14.64 -2.44
N ASP A 162 -7.12 15.50 -2.90
CA ASP A 162 -7.45 16.57 -3.85
C ASP A 162 -7.28 16.07 -5.30
N MET A 163 -8.36 15.53 -5.85
CA MET A 163 -8.44 14.98 -7.21
C MET A 163 -8.12 16.00 -8.31
N ASN A 164 -8.16 17.30 -8.01
CA ASN A 164 -7.82 18.38 -8.94
C ASN A 164 -6.42 18.96 -8.67
N GLY A 165 -5.72 18.41 -7.68
CA GLY A 165 -4.38 18.83 -7.30
C GLY A 165 -3.33 18.47 -8.35
N LYS A 166 -2.14 19.03 -8.20
CA LYS A 166 -0.98 18.64 -9.01
C LYS A 166 -0.34 17.38 -8.43
N SER A 167 0.01 16.44 -9.30
CA SER A 167 0.88 15.31 -8.96
C SER A 167 2.25 15.50 -9.60
N ARG A 168 3.29 15.11 -8.87
CA ARG A 168 4.67 15.19 -9.32
C ARG A 168 5.46 13.98 -8.87
N ILE A 169 6.49 13.63 -9.62
CA ILE A 169 7.49 12.65 -9.19
C ILE A 169 8.83 13.36 -9.02
N GLY A 170 9.41 13.23 -7.83
CA GLY A 170 10.71 13.81 -7.49
C GLY A 170 11.81 12.78 -7.69
N VAL A 171 12.82 13.13 -8.50
CA VAL A 171 14.05 12.34 -8.66
C VAL A 171 15.17 13.03 -7.90
N MET A 172 15.60 12.45 -6.80
CA MET A 172 16.66 12.97 -5.94
C MET A 172 17.88 12.05 -6.01
N PRO A 173 19.12 12.52 -6.18
CA PRO A 173 20.30 11.68 -5.95
C PRO A 173 20.22 11.02 -4.55
N ARG A 174 20.59 9.73 -4.40
CA ARG A 174 20.39 8.96 -3.16
C ARG A 174 20.89 9.65 -1.88
N PHE A 175 21.95 10.44 -2.00
CA PHE A 175 22.56 11.20 -0.91
C PHE A 175 22.51 12.72 -1.15
N GLY A 176 21.55 13.17 -1.93
CA GLY A 176 21.33 14.57 -2.28
C GLY A 176 20.66 15.38 -1.17
N ASN A 177 20.09 16.51 -1.53
CA ASN A 177 19.30 17.36 -0.64
C ASN A 177 18.04 17.86 -1.36
N VAL A 178 17.22 18.63 -0.66
CA VAL A 178 15.96 19.15 -1.21
C VAL A 178 16.16 20.00 -2.47
N GLU A 179 17.29 20.72 -2.57
CA GLU A 179 17.65 21.54 -3.73
C GLU A 179 18.07 20.70 -4.94
N SER A 180 18.49 19.46 -4.72
CA SER A 180 18.93 18.54 -5.78
C SER A 180 17.79 17.75 -6.42
N ILE A 181 16.57 17.86 -5.90
CA ILE A 181 15.41 17.14 -6.42
C ILE A 181 14.99 17.74 -7.75
N ARG A 182 14.88 16.89 -8.77
CA ARG A 182 14.22 17.24 -10.03
C ARG A 182 12.77 16.79 -9.97
N TRP A 183 11.84 17.73 -10.10
CA TRP A 183 10.42 17.45 -10.10
C TRP A 183 9.88 17.33 -11.52
N PHE A 184 9.09 16.30 -11.76
CA PHE A 184 8.39 16.05 -13.01
C PHE A 184 6.89 16.15 -12.77
N ASP A 185 6.20 17.01 -13.50
CA ASP A 185 4.73 17.06 -13.47
C ASP A 185 4.19 15.80 -14.17
N VAL A 186 3.19 15.16 -13.55
CA VAL A 186 2.51 13.96 -14.06
C VAL A 186 0.99 14.07 -13.83
N GLU A 187 0.23 13.24 -14.52
CA GLU A 187 -1.22 13.15 -14.37
C GLU A 187 -1.62 12.88 -12.90
N ASN A 188 -2.71 13.52 -12.46
CA ASN A 188 -3.21 13.36 -11.10
C ASN A 188 -3.50 11.88 -10.81
N HIS A 189 -3.01 11.38 -9.68
CA HIS A 189 -3.19 9.98 -9.31
C HIS A 189 -3.07 9.77 -7.80
N CYS A 190 -3.36 8.56 -7.36
CA CYS A 190 -2.87 8.02 -6.11
C CYS A 190 -2.18 6.68 -6.42
N SER A 191 -0.99 6.47 -5.87
CA SER A 191 -0.26 5.22 -6.05
C SER A 191 0.24 4.75 -4.71
N PHE A 192 -0.33 3.65 -4.25
CA PHE A 192 0.08 3.05 -2.99
C PHE A 192 1.26 2.12 -3.16
N HIS A 193 1.41 1.40 -4.27
CA HIS A 193 2.48 0.41 -4.36
C HIS A 193 3.22 0.48 -5.69
N LEU A 194 4.55 0.45 -5.61
CA LEU A 194 5.45 0.40 -6.75
C LEU A 194 5.91 -1.03 -7.02
N PHE A 195 6.02 -1.40 -8.30
CA PHE A 195 6.72 -2.61 -8.69
C PHE A 195 8.23 -2.42 -8.52
N ASN A 196 8.76 -1.37 -9.13
CA ASN A 196 10.19 -1.06 -9.12
C ASN A 196 10.45 0.34 -9.69
N CYS A 197 11.65 0.86 -9.42
CA CYS A 197 12.20 2.02 -10.11
C CYS A 197 13.58 1.67 -10.65
N PHE A 198 13.93 2.14 -11.84
CA PHE A 198 15.26 1.89 -12.41
C PHE A 198 15.67 2.97 -13.39
N GLU A 199 16.96 2.99 -13.71
CA GLU A 199 17.53 3.90 -14.69
C GLU A 199 17.54 3.25 -16.08
N ASP A 200 17.09 4.00 -17.09
CA ASP A 200 17.18 3.63 -18.50
C ASP A 200 17.80 4.76 -19.30
N LYS A 201 19.11 4.66 -19.55
CA LYS A 201 19.88 5.71 -20.23
C LYS A 201 19.76 7.07 -19.50
N ASN A 202 19.07 8.03 -20.10
CA ASN A 202 18.80 9.37 -19.56
C ASN A 202 17.45 9.46 -18.83
N GLU A 203 16.73 8.35 -18.68
CA GLU A 203 15.43 8.31 -18.01
C GLU A 203 15.52 7.58 -16.66
N VAL A 204 14.64 7.99 -15.75
CA VAL A 204 14.25 7.15 -14.62
C VAL A 204 12.87 6.59 -14.92
N VAL A 205 12.74 5.27 -14.90
CA VAL A 205 11.49 4.55 -15.09
C VAL A 205 10.93 4.18 -13.72
N VAL A 206 9.67 4.51 -13.48
CA VAL A 206 8.91 4.17 -12.28
C VAL A 206 7.74 3.31 -12.72
N ARG A 207 7.58 2.12 -12.14
CA ARG A 207 6.45 1.23 -12.39
C ARG A 207 5.69 1.02 -11.10
N GLY A 208 4.37 1.14 -11.13
CA GLY A 208 3.52 0.95 -9.96
C GLY A 208 2.07 0.71 -10.31
N CYS A 209 1.28 0.44 -9.28
CA CYS A 209 -0.18 0.39 -9.39
C CYS A 209 -0.75 1.80 -9.17
N ARG A 210 -1.52 2.27 -10.14
CA ARG A 210 -2.10 3.61 -10.19
C ARG A 210 -3.61 3.52 -10.03
N THR A 211 -4.15 4.28 -9.08
CA THR A 211 -5.56 4.63 -8.99
C THR A 211 -5.73 6.12 -9.32
N LEU A 212 -6.94 6.53 -9.70
CA LEU A 212 -7.23 7.96 -9.90
C LEU A 212 -7.50 8.66 -8.57
N GLY A 213 -8.09 7.94 -7.61
CA GLY A 213 -8.40 8.43 -6.27
C GLY A 213 -7.78 7.58 -5.16
N SER A 214 -8.02 7.99 -3.92
CA SER A 214 -7.52 7.33 -2.72
C SER A 214 -8.66 6.62 -1.98
N VAL A 215 -8.40 5.40 -1.50
CA VAL A 215 -9.32 4.66 -0.62
C VAL A 215 -9.45 5.32 0.77
N ILE A 216 -8.49 6.18 1.14
CA ILE A 216 -8.48 6.96 2.39
C ILE A 216 -8.82 8.42 2.05
N PRO A 217 -9.80 9.08 2.74
CA PRO A 217 -10.48 8.67 3.98
C PRO A 217 -11.70 7.74 3.81
N GLY A 218 -11.97 7.24 2.60
CA GLY A 218 -13.17 6.46 2.30
C GLY A 218 -14.33 7.33 1.81
N PRO A 219 -15.55 6.77 1.71
CA PRO A 219 -16.70 7.48 1.18
C PRO A 219 -17.08 8.69 2.06
N PRO A 220 -17.61 9.77 1.46
CA PRO A 220 -18.23 10.85 2.21
C PRO A 220 -19.31 10.34 3.18
N HIS A 221 -19.50 11.02 4.32
CA HIS A 221 -20.48 10.59 5.33
C HIS A 221 -21.95 10.56 4.86
N ASN A 222 -22.27 11.24 3.76
CA ASN A 222 -23.63 11.45 3.27
C ASN A 222 -23.94 10.66 1.98
N VAL A 223 -23.10 9.71 1.58
CA VAL A 223 -23.37 8.86 0.41
C VAL A 223 -23.73 7.44 0.83
N ASP A 224 -24.52 6.77 0.01
CA ASP A 224 -24.76 5.34 0.15
C ASP A 224 -23.44 4.59 -0.11
N LYS A 225 -22.91 3.92 0.92
CA LYS A 225 -21.61 3.26 0.85
C LYS A 225 -21.60 2.13 -0.17
N SER A 226 -22.67 1.35 -0.23
CA SER A 226 -22.76 0.20 -1.14
C SER A 226 -22.68 0.66 -2.59
N ASN A 227 -23.46 1.67 -2.96
CA ASN A 227 -23.43 2.27 -4.28
C ASN A 227 -22.08 2.93 -4.57
N TRP A 228 -21.52 3.68 -3.62
CA TRP A 228 -20.21 4.31 -3.79
C TRP A 228 -19.11 3.28 -4.06
N TYR A 229 -19.01 2.23 -3.23
CA TYR A 229 -18.01 1.17 -3.43
C TYR A 229 -18.23 0.37 -4.72
N GLY A 230 -19.50 0.16 -5.11
CA GLY A 230 -19.86 -0.46 -6.38
C GLY A 230 -19.50 0.37 -7.62
N ARG A 231 -19.29 1.67 -7.48
CA ARG A 231 -18.87 2.55 -8.58
C ARG A 231 -17.35 2.70 -8.66
N VAL A 232 -16.70 2.93 -7.53
CA VAL A 232 -15.26 3.23 -7.49
C VAL A 232 -14.34 2.04 -7.81
N PHE A 233 -14.77 0.80 -7.52
CA PHE A 233 -13.95 -0.40 -7.68
C PHE A 233 -14.19 -1.16 -8.99
N PHE A 234 -15.25 -0.83 -9.73
CA PHE A 234 -15.59 -1.53 -10.97
C PHE A 234 -14.85 -0.90 -12.16
N PRO A 235 -14.58 -1.69 -13.22
CA PRO A 235 -14.12 -1.14 -14.48
C PRO A 235 -15.12 -0.07 -14.95
N PRO A 236 -14.66 1.15 -15.29
CA PRO A 236 -15.56 2.21 -15.69
C PRO A 236 -16.17 1.92 -17.07
N ASP A 237 -17.50 1.78 -17.15
CA ASP A 237 -18.21 1.75 -18.43
C ASP A 237 -18.43 3.17 -18.96
N LYS A 238 -17.45 3.66 -19.72
CA LYS A 238 -17.45 5.01 -20.30
C LYS A 238 -18.57 5.25 -21.31
N ASN A 239 -19.27 4.21 -21.77
CA ASN A 239 -20.38 4.32 -22.72
C ASN A 239 -21.74 4.39 -22.01
N SER A 240 -21.78 4.17 -20.69
CA SER A 240 -23.00 4.27 -19.89
C SER A 240 -23.47 5.73 -19.77
N GLU A 241 -24.78 5.96 -19.84
CA GLU A 241 -25.38 7.29 -19.62
C GLU A 241 -25.18 7.80 -18.18
N ASP A 242 -25.02 6.87 -17.22
CA ASP A 242 -24.81 7.17 -15.80
C ASP A 242 -23.33 7.32 -15.42
N PHE A 243 -22.41 7.25 -16.40
CA PHE A 243 -20.97 7.33 -16.16
C PHE A 243 -20.56 8.69 -15.55
N ASP A 244 -19.88 8.63 -14.41
CA ASP A 244 -19.31 9.78 -13.70
C ASP A 244 -17.79 9.62 -13.58
N PRO A 245 -16.98 10.34 -14.37
CA PRO A 245 -15.52 10.23 -14.32
C PRO A 245 -14.90 10.69 -12.98
N SER A 246 -15.66 11.38 -12.12
CA SER A 246 -15.20 11.77 -10.79
C SER A 246 -15.37 10.66 -9.73
N LEU A 247 -16.08 9.58 -10.08
CA LEU A 247 -16.46 8.51 -9.16
C LEU A 247 -16.17 7.11 -9.73
N ASP A 248 -16.55 6.83 -10.97
CA ASP A 248 -16.47 5.50 -11.55
C ASP A 248 -15.03 5.06 -11.79
N GLY A 249 -14.68 3.90 -11.24
CA GLY A 249 -13.37 3.29 -11.40
C GLY A 249 -12.22 4.09 -10.77
N ILE A 250 -12.47 5.08 -9.91
CA ILE A 250 -11.37 5.88 -9.35
C ILE A 250 -10.42 5.07 -8.46
N LEU A 251 -10.89 3.95 -7.89
CA LEU A 251 -10.08 2.98 -7.13
C LEU A 251 -9.76 1.71 -7.93
N PHE A 252 -10.01 1.72 -9.25
CA PHE A 252 -9.65 0.64 -10.15
C PHE A 252 -8.13 0.68 -10.41
N SER A 253 -7.38 0.01 -9.54
CA SER A 253 -5.91 0.02 -9.52
C SER A 253 -5.34 -0.74 -10.71
N ARG A 254 -4.42 -0.12 -11.45
CA ARG A 254 -3.82 -0.71 -12.66
C ARG A 254 -2.32 -0.46 -12.76
N PRO A 255 -1.55 -1.43 -13.28
CA PRO A 255 -0.16 -1.23 -13.63
C PRO A 255 0.05 -0.04 -14.58
N TYR A 256 0.99 0.81 -14.22
CA TYR A 256 1.29 2.08 -14.87
C TYR A 256 2.79 2.33 -14.89
N GLU A 257 3.30 2.95 -15.95
CA GLU A 257 4.71 3.31 -16.10
C GLU A 257 4.84 4.82 -16.28
N TRP A 258 5.73 5.44 -15.50
CA TRP A 258 6.23 6.79 -15.72
C TRP A 258 7.68 6.71 -16.17
N ARG A 259 8.04 7.44 -17.23
CA ARG A 259 9.41 7.60 -17.72
C ARG A 259 9.80 9.06 -17.64
N LEU A 260 10.75 9.35 -16.78
CA LEU A 260 11.15 10.69 -16.37
C LEU A 260 12.49 11.03 -17.04
N ASN A 261 12.45 11.83 -18.10
CA ASN A 261 13.65 12.14 -18.86
C ASN A 261 14.48 13.23 -18.17
N LEU A 262 15.67 12.87 -17.69
CA LEU A 262 16.54 13.75 -16.92
C LEU A 262 17.18 14.87 -17.75
N GLU A 263 17.23 14.74 -19.08
CA GLU A 263 17.79 15.77 -19.97
C GLU A 263 16.73 16.79 -20.39
N SER A 264 15.56 16.33 -20.83
CA SER A 264 14.49 17.22 -21.30
C SER A 264 13.63 17.76 -20.16
N GLY A 265 13.59 17.09 -19.01
CA GLY A 265 12.68 17.42 -17.91
C GLY A 265 11.23 17.03 -18.17
N ILE A 266 10.96 16.24 -19.21
CA ILE A 266 9.61 15.81 -19.62
C ILE A 266 9.34 14.40 -19.09
N ALA A 267 8.14 14.20 -18.55
CA ALA A 267 7.60 12.88 -18.24
C ALA A 267 6.77 12.34 -19.41
N SER A 268 6.91 11.05 -19.70
CA SER A 268 5.92 10.30 -20.48
C SER A 268 5.35 9.20 -19.61
N GLU A 269 4.07 8.91 -19.76
CA GLU A 269 3.38 8.03 -18.83
C GLU A 269 2.18 7.32 -19.46
N GLY A 270 1.80 6.17 -18.92
CA GLY A 270 0.65 5.43 -19.41
C GLY A 270 0.41 4.08 -18.73
N TYR A 271 -0.80 3.55 -18.92
CA TYR A 271 -1.14 2.20 -18.50
C TYR A 271 -0.39 1.18 -19.36
N ILE A 272 0.20 0.18 -18.72
CA ILE A 272 0.94 -0.88 -19.40
C ILE A 272 0.12 -2.17 -19.56
N THR A 273 -1.05 -2.25 -18.92
CA THR A 273 -2.02 -3.36 -19.07
C THR A 273 -3.38 -2.83 -19.51
N SER A 274 -4.28 -3.73 -19.95
CA SER A 274 -5.66 -3.36 -20.32
C SER A 274 -6.47 -2.81 -19.13
N ASP A 275 -7.64 -2.24 -19.41
CA ASP A 275 -8.58 -1.68 -18.44
C ASP A 275 -9.60 -2.68 -17.91
N ASP A 276 -9.44 -3.96 -18.24
CA ASP A 276 -10.38 -5.01 -17.85
C ASP A 276 -10.13 -5.57 -16.46
N VAL A 277 -8.88 -5.49 -15.96
CA VAL A 277 -8.43 -6.17 -14.75
C VAL A 277 -7.76 -5.20 -13.79
N ALA A 278 -8.30 -5.11 -12.57
CA ALA A 278 -7.68 -4.38 -11.48
C ALA A 278 -6.64 -5.25 -10.76
N MET A 279 -5.50 -4.64 -10.42
CA MET A 279 -4.36 -5.33 -9.80
C MET A 279 -3.68 -4.42 -8.79
N ASP A 280 -3.24 -4.98 -7.67
CA ASP A 280 -2.47 -4.25 -6.66
C ASP A 280 -1.53 -5.18 -5.89
N PHE A 281 -0.78 -4.62 -4.94
CA PHE A 281 0.25 -5.32 -4.17
C PHE A 281 1.27 -6.01 -5.09
N PRO A 282 1.97 -5.22 -5.93
CA PRO A 282 3.04 -5.69 -6.77
C PRO A 282 4.23 -6.20 -5.97
N VAL A 283 4.88 -7.24 -6.50
CA VAL A 283 6.18 -7.73 -6.05
C VAL A 283 7.05 -8.08 -7.26
N ILE A 284 8.36 -8.06 -7.07
CA ILE A 284 9.36 -8.45 -8.05
C ILE A 284 10.36 -9.41 -7.40
N ASN A 285 11.28 -9.96 -8.20
CA ASN A 285 12.50 -10.53 -7.63
C ASN A 285 13.34 -9.40 -7.00
N GLU A 286 13.45 -9.40 -5.67
CA GLU A 286 14.11 -8.33 -4.91
C GLU A 286 15.59 -8.14 -5.24
N ASN A 287 16.25 -9.15 -5.84
CA ASN A 287 17.61 -9.00 -6.37
C ASN A 287 17.71 -7.93 -7.47
N PHE A 288 16.57 -7.51 -8.04
CA PHE A 288 16.48 -6.51 -9.09
C PHE A 288 15.90 -5.18 -8.59
N THR A 289 15.61 -5.02 -7.29
CA THR A 289 15.15 -3.76 -6.72
C THR A 289 16.13 -2.62 -7.05
N GLY A 290 15.62 -1.55 -7.66
CA GLY A 290 16.43 -0.41 -8.08
C GLY A 290 17.16 -0.57 -9.41
N THR A 291 17.01 -1.71 -10.08
CA THR A 291 17.61 -2.03 -11.38
C THR A 291 16.54 -2.55 -12.34
N ARG A 292 16.84 -2.58 -13.64
CA ARG A 292 15.86 -3.05 -14.63
C ARG A 292 15.47 -4.50 -14.36
N ASN A 293 14.16 -4.76 -14.34
CA ASN A 293 13.56 -6.08 -14.19
C ASN A 293 12.60 -6.38 -15.36
N LYS A 294 12.48 -7.65 -15.72
CA LYS A 294 11.66 -8.20 -16.80
C LYS A 294 10.32 -8.72 -16.31
N TYR A 295 10.22 -9.14 -15.05
CA TYR A 295 9.03 -9.76 -14.49
C TYR A 295 8.53 -9.02 -13.25
N GLY A 296 7.21 -9.05 -13.06
CA GLY A 296 6.55 -8.64 -11.83
C GLY A 296 5.35 -9.52 -11.56
N TYR A 297 4.93 -9.59 -10.30
CA TYR A 297 3.76 -10.35 -9.88
C TYR A 297 2.86 -9.45 -9.06
N THR A 298 1.55 -9.67 -9.13
CA THR A 298 0.58 -8.82 -8.46
C THR A 298 -0.68 -9.64 -8.17
N GLN A 299 -1.50 -9.12 -7.26
CA GLN A 299 -2.76 -9.73 -6.89
C GLN A 299 -3.88 -9.10 -7.70
N VAL A 300 -4.70 -9.92 -8.35
CA VAL A 300 -5.85 -9.46 -9.13
C VAL A 300 -7.04 -9.25 -8.19
N VAL A 301 -7.53 -8.01 -8.17
CA VAL A 301 -8.67 -7.59 -7.35
C VAL A 301 -9.94 -8.25 -7.88
N ASP A 302 -10.71 -8.85 -6.99
CA ASP A 302 -12.11 -9.13 -7.22
C ASP A 302 -12.93 -7.87 -6.89
N SER A 303 -13.24 -7.05 -7.89
CA SER A 303 -13.96 -5.79 -7.71
C SER A 303 -15.35 -5.99 -7.07
N VAL A 304 -16.04 -7.07 -7.42
CA VAL A 304 -17.38 -7.37 -6.90
C VAL A 304 -17.28 -7.68 -5.41
N GLU A 305 -16.49 -8.68 -5.04
CA GLU A 305 -16.36 -9.12 -3.66
C GLU A 305 -15.73 -8.03 -2.78
N THR A 306 -14.75 -7.29 -3.31
CA THR A 306 -14.16 -6.12 -2.63
C THR A 306 -15.18 -5.02 -2.36
N SER A 307 -16.05 -4.70 -3.33
CA SER A 307 -17.08 -3.67 -3.13
C SER A 307 -18.04 -4.04 -1.99
N ILE A 308 -18.36 -5.34 -1.84
CA ILE A 308 -19.24 -5.88 -0.81
C ILE A 308 -18.54 -5.90 0.55
N THR A 309 -17.33 -6.46 0.63
CA THR A 309 -16.62 -6.63 1.90
C THR A 309 -16.24 -5.30 2.52
N VAL A 310 -15.75 -4.35 1.72
CA VAL A 310 -15.39 -3.01 2.21
C VAL A 310 -16.65 -2.27 2.69
N CYS A 311 -17.78 -2.44 2.01
CA CYS A 311 -19.06 -1.89 2.46
C CYS A 311 -19.53 -2.46 3.81
N ILE A 312 -19.37 -3.76 4.05
CA ILE A 312 -19.88 -4.44 5.26
C ILE A 312 -18.98 -4.18 6.47
N PHE A 313 -17.67 -4.27 6.30
CA PHE A 313 -16.74 -4.29 7.42
C PHE A 313 -16.16 -2.92 7.77
N ASP A 314 -16.39 -1.88 6.95
CA ASP A 314 -15.74 -0.57 7.06
C ASP A 314 -14.19 -0.68 7.21
N ALA A 315 -13.66 -1.83 6.81
CA ALA A 315 -12.29 -2.24 6.86
C ALA A 315 -11.92 -2.61 5.44
N GLY A 316 -10.82 -2.04 4.93
CA GLY A 316 -10.30 -2.24 3.57
C GLY A 316 -9.87 -3.68 3.27
N LEU A 317 -10.76 -4.64 3.44
CA LEU A 317 -10.57 -6.05 3.17
C LEU A 317 -10.78 -6.29 1.68
N PHE A 318 -9.80 -5.85 0.90
CA PHE A 318 -9.69 -6.19 -0.51
C PHE A 318 -9.66 -7.70 -0.69
N LYS A 319 -10.34 -8.17 -1.73
CA LYS A 319 -10.43 -9.57 -2.10
C LYS A 319 -9.63 -9.80 -3.38
N TYR A 320 -8.71 -10.75 -3.36
CA TYR A 320 -7.84 -11.05 -4.48
C TYR A 320 -8.05 -12.47 -4.95
N LYS A 321 -8.54 -12.65 -6.19
CA LYS A 321 -8.97 -13.96 -6.69
C LYS A 321 -7.96 -14.68 -7.58
N MET A 322 -6.92 -13.96 -8.02
CA MET A 322 -5.88 -14.51 -8.91
C MET A 322 -4.54 -13.88 -8.59
N ILE A 323 -3.48 -14.56 -8.99
CA ILE A 323 -2.13 -13.98 -9.08
C ILE A 323 -1.87 -13.71 -10.56
N ALA A 324 -1.38 -12.51 -10.89
CA ALA A 324 -0.96 -12.15 -12.23
C ALA A 324 0.56 -12.06 -12.30
N LYS A 325 1.13 -12.57 -13.38
CA LYS A 325 2.55 -12.45 -13.75
C LYS A 325 2.65 -11.55 -14.97
N LEU A 326 3.37 -10.45 -14.82
CA LEU A 326 3.57 -9.41 -15.82
C LEU A 326 4.93 -9.61 -16.48
N HIS A 327 4.96 -9.57 -17.82
CA HIS A 327 6.17 -9.70 -18.62
C HIS A 327 6.50 -8.34 -19.24
N PHE A 328 7.27 -7.51 -18.54
CA PHE A 328 7.47 -6.10 -18.90
C PHE A 328 8.10 -5.85 -20.27
N ASP A 329 8.88 -6.82 -20.78
CA ASP A 329 9.58 -6.71 -22.07
C ASP A 329 8.90 -7.50 -23.20
N ILE A 330 7.80 -8.19 -22.92
CA ILE A 330 7.09 -9.01 -23.89
C ILE A 330 5.75 -8.34 -24.18
N PRO A 331 5.48 -7.88 -25.42
CA PRO A 331 4.19 -7.32 -25.76
C PRO A 331 3.10 -8.39 -25.78
N ASP A 332 1.86 -7.95 -25.58
CA ASP A 332 0.68 -8.77 -25.81
C ASP A 332 0.45 -9.06 -27.30
N LYS A 333 -0.56 -9.88 -27.61
CA LYS A 333 -0.85 -10.30 -28.99
C LYS A 333 -1.19 -9.13 -29.92
N GLU A 334 -1.76 -8.06 -29.38
CA GLU A 334 -2.14 -6.86 -30.14
C GLU A 334 -1.01 -5.82 -30.18
N ASN A 335 0.12 -6.09 -29.52
CA ASN A 335 1.27 -5.20 -29.40
C ASN A 335 0.91 -3.81 -28.85
N LYS A 336 -0.08 -3.77 -27.96
CA LYS A 336 -0.62 -2.56 -27.32
C LYS A 336 -0.19 -2.46 -25.86
N PHE A 337 -0.12 -3.59 -25.17
CA PHE A 337 0.19 -3.70 -23.75
C PHE A 337 1.30 -4.73 -23.53
N ILE A 338 1.74 -4.91 -22.29
CA ILE A 338 2.61 -6.02 -21.92
C ILE A 338 1.80 -7.33 -21.82
N SER A 339 2.48 -8.45 -22.02
CA SER A 339 1.91 -9.78 -21.81
C SER A 339 1.71 -10.04 -20.31
N VAL A 340 0.56 -10.62 -19.98
CA VAL A 340 0.19 -10.98 -18.61
C VAL A 340 -0.35 -12.41 -18.57
N GLU A 341 0.19 -13.22 -17.66
CA GLU A 341 -0.31 -14.55 -17.34
C GLU A 341 -1.11 -14.50 -16.03
N TYR A 342 -2.22 -15.24 -15.98
CA TYR A 342 -3.12 -15.26 -14.83
C TYR A 342 -3.20 -16.67 -14.25
N HIS A 343 -3.00 -16.76 -12.93
CA HIS A 343 -3.23 -17.97 -12.17
C HIS A 343 -4.45 -17.80 -11.27
N ALA A 344 -5.57 -18.40 -11.67
CA ALA A 344 -6.81 -18.33 -10.92
C ALA A 344 -6.80 -19.25 -9.71
N LEU A 345 -7.29 -18.74 -8.58
CA LEU A 345 -7.54 -19.55 -7.39
C LEU A 345 -8.84 -20.34 -7.55
N GLN A 346 -9.11 -21.28 -6.63
CA GLN A 346 -10.39 -21.99 -6.63
C GLN A 346 -11.53 -21.04 -6.28
N GLU A 347 -12.76 -21.45 -6.59
CA GLU A 347 -13.95 -20.67 -6.30
C GLU A 347 -14.02 -20.29 -4.81
N LYS A 348 -14.28 -19.00 -4.53
CA LYS A 348 -14.35 -18.42 -3.17
C LYS A 348 -13.05 -18.50 -2.36
N GLN A 349 -11.91 -18.77 -3.00
CA GLN A 349 -10.60 -18.57 -2.40
C GLN A 349 -10.07 -17.17 -2.74
N PHE A 350 -9.50 -16.52 -1.73
CA PHE A 350 -8.85 -15.23 -1.89
C PHE A 350 -7.44 -15.29 -1.32
N CYS A 351 -6.50 -14.69 -2.01
CA CYS A 351 -5.12 -14.62 -1.57
C CYS A 351 -4.79 -13.32 -0.82
N SER A 352 -3.68 -13.34 -0.10
CA SER A 352 -3.06 -12.16 0.50
C SER A 352 -1.55 -12.37 0.64
N GLY A 353 -0.79 -11.28 0.74
CA GLY A 353 0.66 -11.33 1.00
C GLY A 353 1.43 -12.12 -0.06
N VAL A 354 1.18 -11.85 -1.34
CA VAL A 354 1.99 -12.39 -2.44
C VAL A 354 3.44 -11.92 -2.29
N GLN A 355 4.39 -12.85 -2.39
CA GLN A 355 5.83 -12.59 -2.33
C GLN A 355 6.58 -13.46 -3.34
N PHE A 356 7.61 -12.92 -3.98
CA PHE A 356 8.53 -13.71 -4.78
C PHE A 356 9.72 -14.19 -3.93
N VAL A 357 10.06 -15.48 -4.05
CA VAL A 357 11.20 -16.12 -3.40
C VAL A 357 12.13 -16.66 -4.47
N ALA A 358 13.27 -16.01 -4.64
CA ALA A 358 14.28 -16.43 -5.60
C ALA A 358 14.85 -17.80 -5.26
N LYS A 359 15.03 -18.64 -6.28
CA LYS A 359 15.69 -19.94 -6.14
C LYS A 359 17.18 -19.73 -5.88
N ARG A 360 17.73 -20.44 -4.89
CA ARG A 360 19.18 -20.46 -4.65
C ARG A 360 19.90 -20.97 -5.91
N ASN A 361 20.83 -20.17 -6.43
CA ASN A 361 21.54 -20.40 -7.70
C ASN A 361 20.62 -20.42 -8.94
N GLY A 362 19.51 -19.67 -8.92
CA GLY A 362 18.72 -19.38 -10.11
C GLY A 362 19.59 -18.72 -11.20
N ARG A 363 19.29 -19.03 -12.46
CA ARG A 363 19.99 -18.51 -13.65
C ARG A 363 19.23 -17.37 -14.30
N ASP A 364 17.90 -17.39 -14.21
CA ASP A 364 17.01 -16.38 -14.75
C ASP A 364 16.32 -15.56 -13.65
N GLU A 365 15.85 -14.35 -13.99
CA GLU A 365 15.18 -13.44 -13.05
C GLU A 365 13.91 -14.06 -12.42
N ASP A 366 13.19 -14.88 -13.18
CA ASP A 366 11.96 -15.57 -12.79
C ASP A 366 12.21 -16.96 -12.18
N ASP A 367 13.48 -17.35 -11.97
CA ASP A 367 13.83 -18.61 -11.31
C ASP A 367 13.54 -18.53 -9.82
N GLY A 368 12.34 -18.94 -9.42
CA GLY A 368 11.91 -18.90 -8.04
C GLY A 368 10.50 -19.45 -7.83
N TRP A 369 9.87 -18.99 -6.76
CA TRP A 369 8.51 -19.30 -6.40
C TRP A 369 7.75 -18.04 -6.05
N VAL A 370 6.47 -17.99 -6.39
CA VAL A 370 5.55 -17.01 -5.83
C VAL A 370 4.79 -17.69 -4.69
N ILE A 371 4.84 -17.10 -3.50
CA ILE A 371 4.19 -17.61 -2.29
C ILE A 371 3.08 -16.64 -1.91
N THR A 372 1.95 -17.18 -1.44
CA THR A 372 0.83 -16.37 -0.94
C THR A 372 0.08 -17.13 0.15
N TYR A 373 -0.65 -16.39 0.98
CA TYR A 373 -1.54 -16.95 1.97
C TYR A 373 -2.94 -17.12 1.40
N LEU A 374 -3.51 -18.31 1.58
CA LEU A 374 -4.93 -18.58 1.35
C LEU A 374 -5.59 -18.75 2.72
N PRO A 375 -6.15 -17.69 3.32
CA PRO A 375 -6.95 -17.85 4.53
C PRO A 375 -8.11 -18.80 4.23
N ASP A 376 -8.29 -19.81 5.09
CA ASP A 376 -9.53 -20.57 5.14
C ASP A 376 -10.65 -19.55 5.36
N SER A 377 -11.55 -19.44 4.39
CA SER A 377 -12.67 -18.51 4.50
C SER A 377 -13.46 -18.88 5.76
N MET A 378 -13.48 -17.98 6.74
CA MET A 378 -14.50 -18.06 7.79
C MET A 378 -15.85 -18.08 7.07
N PRO A 379 -16.70 -19.10 7.28
CA PRO A 379 -18.00 -19.13 6.66
C PRO A 379 -18.76 -17.89 7.12
N ILE A 380 -18.99 -16.97 6.19
CA ILE A 380 -19.91 -15.86 6.36
C ILE A 380 -21.30 -16.51 6.27
N ASN A 381 -21.81 -16.97 7.41
CA ASN A 381 -23.20 -17.37 7.59
C ASN A 381 -24.02 -16.19 8.07
#